data_AF-A0A2S8GLJ2-F1
#
_entry.id   AF-A0A2S8GLJ2-F1
#
_cell.length_a   1.000
_cell.length_b   1.000
_cell.length_c   1.000
_cell.angle_alpha   90.00
_cell.angle_beta   90.00
_cell.angle_gamma   90.00
#
_symmetry.space_group_name_H-M   'P 1'
#
loop_
_entity.id
_entity.type
_entity.pdbx_description
1 polymer ?
#
loop_
_entity_poly.entity_id
_entity_poly.type
_entity_poly.pdbx_seq_one_letter_code
_entity_poly.pdbx_strand_id
1 'polypeptide(L)'
;MRFNKITSAEDFQLVNSFDEVKRRLLEDQKYSDRLDKPLAYWALPNDRRLPLAFLGRTIGDLLATPFEELSATPGIGQKKISSLVTLLNRATKEDAGFEASQATVKEVAAKDNFSTKSPLDADGNFDPSLVSEVLWLRWRETVRRHNLGNERLGRLAPTLMDLPTVIWNTPLEFYMGHSLAEIRRLKTHGEKRVRVVLEVFYRVHETLDLAQGQPHLAILLRPKMVPTLQGWGLERLVGETPLSRSDVMEHLTRSMLKQILIDAGQTVHDLAAGRLGIEGTPQSVRMQARNLGVTRARIYQLLEDCQKIMSVRWPEGRPLLESLCRKVEEKPGESEAFQLLAATRDLFYATKAEEEDAADEIEASTN
;
A
#
# COMPACT_ATOMS: atom_id res chain seq x y z
N MET A 1 3.25 -33.11 -38.08
CA MET A 1 3.71 -31.82 -38.64
C MET A 1 2.58 -31.22 -39.47
N ARG A 2 1.97 -30.13 -39.02
CA ARG A 2 1.03 -29.34 -39.84
C ARG A 2 1.74 -28.05 -40.23
N PHE A 3 2.18 -27.98 -41.49
CA PHE A 3 2.57 -26.73 -42.11
C PHE A 3 1.29 -25.91 -42.33
N ASN A 4 1.11 -24.82 -41.60
CA ASN A 4 0.14 -23.80 -42.02
C ASN A 4 0.74 -23.09 -43.23
N LYS A 5 0.40 -23.57 -44.43
CA LYS A 5 0.59 -22.81 -45.66
C LYS A 5 -0.15 -21.49 -45.48
N ILE A 6 0.51 -20.39 -45.85
CA ILE A 6 -0.14 -19.07 -45.98
C ILE A 6 -1.30 -19.25 -46.96
N THR A 7 -2.53 -19.22 -46.46
CA THR A 7 -3.73 -19.68 -47.19
C THR A 7 -4.69 -18.54 -47.55
N SER A 8 -4.49 -17.33 -47.02
CA SER A 8 -5.36 -16.19 -47.28
C SER A 8 -4.59 -14.89 -47.53
N ALA A 9 -5.22 -13.94 -48.23
CA ALA A 9 -4.67 -12.60 -48.45
C ALA A 9 -4.45 -11.83 -47.13
N GLU A 10 -5.24 -12.11 -46.09
CA GLU A 10 -5.09 -11.52 -44.76
C GLU A 10 -3.82 -12.00 -44.04
N ASP A 11 -3.43 -13.27 -44.24
CA ASP A 11 -2.20 -13.82 -43.68
C ASP A 11 -0.97 -13.15 -44.31
N PHE A 12 -0.98 -12.93 -45.62
CA PHE A 12 0.08 -12.21 -46.33
C PHE A 12 0.21 -10.75 -45.86
N GLN A 13 -0.92 -10.07 -45.60
CA GLN A 13 -0.90 -8.72 -45.06
C GLN A 13 -0.29 -8.65 -43.65
N LEU A 14 -0.58 -9.65 -42.81
CA LEU A 14 -0.04 -9.71 -41.45
C LEU A 14 1.47 -9.99 -41.43
N VAL A 15 1.95 -10.90 -42.29
CA VAL A 15 3.40 -11.17 -42.46
C VAL A 15 4.12 -9.89 -42.90
N ASN A 16 3.63 -9.24 -43.97
CA ASN A 16 4.23 -7.99 -44.46
C ASN A 16 4.23 -6.87 -43.41
N SER A 17 3.13 -6.75 -42.65
CA SER A 17 3.02 -5.75 -41.58
C SER A 17 4.00 -6.05 -40.43
N PHE A 18 4.20 -7.32 -40.10
CA PHE A 18 5.17 -7.74 -39.09
C PHE A 18 6.60 -7.44 -39.55
N ASP A 19 6.94 -7.78 -40.80
CA ASP A 19 8.28 -7.55 -41.36
C ASP A 19 8.60 -6.06 -41.51
N GLU A 20 7.62 -5.23 -41.86
CA GLU A 20 7.79 -3.77 -41.92
C GLU A 20 8.09 -3.18 -40.54
N VAL A 21 7.36 -3.61 -39.51
CA VAL A 21 7.57 -3.15 -38.13
C VAL A 21 8.87 -3.68 -37.55
N LYS A 22 9.18 -4.95 -37.79
CA LYS A 22 10.45 -5.59 -37.41
C LYS A 22 11.63 -4.80 -37.97
N ARG A 23 11.57 -4.47 -39.25
CA ARG A 23 12.59 -3.67 -39.92
C ARG A 23 12.75 -2.30 -39.27
N ARG A 24 11.66 -1.57 -39.05
CA ARG A 24 11.69 -0.25 -38.39
C ARG A 24 12.31 -0.31 -36.99
N LEU A 25 11.90 -1.29 -36.17
CA LEU A 25 12.38 -1.43 -34.79
C LEU A 25 13.85 -1.86 -34.69
N LEU A 26 14.38 -2.56 -35.70
CA LEU A 26 15.77 -3.06 -35.70
C LEU A 26 16.75 -2.14 -36.43
N GLU A 27 16.32 -1.44 -37.49
CA GLU A 27 17.19 -0.60 -38.31
C GLU A 27 17.32 0.84 -37.79
N ASP A 28 16.29 1.36 -37.10
CA ASP A 28 16.32 2.72 -36.57
C ASP A 28 16.84 2.73 -35.13
N GLN A 29 18.04 3.31 -34.94
CA GLN A 29 18.74 3.39 -33.67
C GLN A 29 17.88 4.01 -32.55
N LYS A 30 16.90 4.86 -32.90
CA LYS A 30 16.02 5.54 -31.95
C LYS A 30 15.05 4.61 -31.22
N TYR A 31 14.90 3.36 -31.65
CA TYR A 31 14.03 2.37 -31.01
C TYR A 31 14.79 1.28 -30.26
N SER A 32 16.12 1.39 -30.16
CA SER A 32 16.97 0.39 -29.50
C SER A 32 16.58 0.13 -28.04
N ASP A 33 16.18 1.18 -27.30
CA ASP A 33 15.70 1.10 -25.92
C ASP A 33 14.39 0.31 -25.75
N ARG A 34 13.65 0.09 -26.84
CA ARG A 34 12.36 -0.61 -26.86
C ARG A 34 12.53 -2.11 -26.98
N LEU A 35 13.68 -2.58 -27.47
CA LEU A 35 13.93 -4.01 -27.71
C LEU A 35 13.94 -4.81 -26.39
N ASP A 36 14.42 -4.22 -25.30
CA ASP A 36 14.49 -4.88 -23.99
C ASP A 36 13.17 -4.84 -23.20
N LYS A 37 12.19 -4.07 -23.67
CA LYS A 37 10.90 -3.91 -22.97
C LYS A 37 9.93 -5.04 -23.36
N PRO A 38 9.13 -5.56 -22.41
CA PRO A 38 8.12 -6.57 -22.70
C PRO A 38 7.02 -6.02 -23.60
N LEU A 39 6.43 -6.87 -24.45
CA LEU A 39 5.33 -6.50 -25.35
C LEU A 39 4.14 -5.87 -24.60
N ALA A 40 3.89 -6.31 -23.35
CA ALA A 40 2.86 -5.75 -22.49
C ALA A 40 2.96 -4.23 -22.29
N TYR A 41 4.15 -3.65 -22.44
CA TYR A 41 4.38 -2.22 -22.29
C TYR A 41 3.51 -1.37 -23.23
N TRP A 42 3.15 -1.90 -24.41
CA TRP A 42 2.33 -1.20 -25.40
C TRP A 42 0.86 -1.64 -25.42
N ALA A 43 0.47 -2.54 -24.53
CA ALA A 43 -0.91 -3.02 -24.42
C ALA A 43 -1.78 -1.98 -23.69
N LEU A 44 -2.95 -1.69 -24.26
CA LEU A 44 -3.94 -0.76 -23.71
C LEU A 44 -5.11 -1.55 -23.10
N PRO A 45 -5.79 -1.02 -22.06
CA PRO A 45 -6.92 -1.71 -21.42
C PRO A 45 -8.09 -2.08 -22.36
N ASN A 46 -8.27 -1.33 -23.44
CA ASN A 46 -9.31 -1.59 -24.45
C ASN A 46 -8.88 -2.60 -25.53
N ASP A 47 -7.64 -3.09 -25.49
CA ASP A 47 -7.16 -4.06 -26.47
C ASP A 47 -7.87 -5.39 -26.26
N ARG A 48 -8.68 -5.74 -27.25
CA ARG A 48 -9.33 -7.05 -27.30
C ARG A 48 -8.37 -8.05 -27.92
N ARG A 49 -8.42 -9.29 -27.44
CA ARG A 49 -7.69 -10.44 -28.01
C ARG A 49 -6.17 -10.29 -27.92
N LEU A 50 -5.68 -9.82 -26.77
CA LEU A 50 -4.25 -9.74 -26.49
C LEU A 50 -3.57 -11.12 -26.60
N PRO A 51 -2.36 -11.19 -27.18
CA PRO A 51 -1.58 -12.41 -27.26
C PRO A 51 -0.89 -12.69 -25.91
N LEU A 52 -1.65 -13.21 -24.93
CA LEU A 52 -1.18 -13.42 -23.55
C LEU A 52 0.15 -14.20 -23.45
N ALA A 53 0.39 -15.15 -24.35
CA ALA A 53 1.64 -15.92 -24.41
C ALA A 53 2.89 -15.07 -24.72
N PHE A 54 2.70 -13.88 -25.30
CA PHE A 54 3.78 -13.00 -25.76
C PHE A 54 3.92 -11.75 -24.92
N LEU A 55 2.94 -11.41 -24.08
CA LEU A 55 2.94 -10.15 -23.31
C LEU A 55 4.16 -10.01 -22.39
N GLY A 56 4.64 -11.10 -21.80
CA GLY A 56 5.84 -11.10 -20.95
C GLY A 56 7.17 -11.21 -21.69
N ARG A 57 7.17 -11.41 -23.01
CA ARG A 57 8.40 -11.51 -23.82
C ARG A 57 8.84 -10.12 -24.27
N THR A 58 10.15 -9.90 -24.36
CA THR A 58 10.72 -8.64 -24.87
C THR A 58 10.41 -8.48 -26.37
N ILE A 59 10.40 -7.24 -26.86
CA ILE A 59 10.29 -7.00 -28.30
C ILE A 59 11.44 -7.67 -29.05
N GLY A 60 12.67 -7.58 -28.53
CA GLY A 60 13.85 -8.22 -29.13
C GLY A 60 13.64 -9.72 -29.33
N ASP A 61 13.20 -10.43 -28.29
CA ASP A 61 12.93 -11.86 -28.36
C ASP A 61 11.83 -12.21 -29.37
N LEU A 62 10.78 -11.39 -29.44
CA LEU A 62 9.67 -11.59 -30.37
C LEU A 62 10.10 -11.35 -31.82
N LEU A 63 10.89 -10.31 -32.08
CA LEU A 63 11.38 -10.01 -33.43
C LEU A 63 12.44 -11.01 -33.90
N ALA A 64 13.20 -11.61 -32.98
CA ALA A 64 14.14 -12.70 -33.29
C ALA A 64 13.42 -14.01 -33.66
N THR A 65 12.16 -14.19 -33.26
CA THR A 65 11.38 -15.39 -33.56
C THR A 65 10.75 -15.27 -34.96
N PRO A 66 10.86 -16.30 -35.83
CA PRO A 66 10.16 -16.32 -37.12
C PRO A 66 8.65 -16.17 -36.98
N PHE A 67 8.00 -15.47 -37.91
CA PHE A 67 6.56 -15.22 -37.85
C PHE A 67 5.74 -16.52 -37.89
N GLU A 68 6.21 -17.53 -38.63
CA GLU A 68 5.59 -18.85 -38.72
C GLU A 68 5.55 -19.55 -37.36
N GLU A 69 6.57 -19.36 -36.53
CA GLU A 69 6.67 -19.95 -35.20
C GLU A 69 5.77 -19.20 -34.20
N LEU A 70 5.73 -17.86 -34.29
CA LEU A 70 4.80 -17.05 -33.49
C LEU A 70 3.35 -17.39 -33.81
N SER A 71 3.00 -17.52 -35.08
CA SER A 71 1.65 -17.85 -35.53
C SER A 71 1.25 -19.31 -35.25
N ALA A 72 2.20 -20.23 -35.14
CA ALA A 72 1.97 -21.62 -34.76
C ALA A 72 1.84 -21.83 -33.23
N THR A 73 2.03 -20.80 -32.40
CA THR A 73 1.96 -20.92 -30.95
C THR A 73 0.56 -21.35 -30.48
N PRO A 74 0.43 -22.42 -29.66
CA PRO A 74 -0.86 -22.89 -29.18
C PRO A 74 -1.68 -21.78 -28.51
N GLY A 75 -2.94 -21.62 -28.92
CA GLY A 75 -3.84 -20.60 -28.39
C GLY A 75 -3.64 -19.18 -28.96
N ILE A 76 -2.71 -19.01 -29.92
CA ILE A 76 -2.50 -17.80 -30.71
C ILE A 76 -3.10 -18.01 -32.11
N GLY A 77 -4.31 -17.49 -32.32
CA GLY A 77 -4.95 -17.47 -33.63
C GLY A 77 -4.74 -16.13 -34.36
N GLN A 78 -5.23 -16.04 -35.59
CA GLN A 78 -5.06 -14.84 -36.46
C GLN A 78 -5.37 -13.52 -35.77
N LYS A 79 -6.48 -13.46 -35.03
CA LYS A 79 -6.90 -12.23 -34.33
C LYS A 79 -5.94 -11.79 -33.22
N LYS A 80 -5.23 -12.74 -32.59
CA LYS A 80 -4.21 -12.45 -31.56
C LYS A 80 -2.88 -12.08 -32.20
N ILE A 81 -2.53 -12.66 -33.35
CA ILE A 81 -1.37 -12.25 -34.16
C ILE A 81 -1.56 -10.83 -34.71
N SER A 82 -2.74 -10.48 -35.19
CA SER A 82 -3.06 -9.11 -35.57
C SER A 82 -2.90 -8.13 -34.38
N SER A 83 -3.29 -8.55 -33.17
CA SER A 83 -3.06 -7.77 -31.95
C SER A 83 -1.56 -7.63 -31.64
N LEU A 84 -0.75 -8.69 -31.77
CA LEU A 84 0.72 -8.62 -31.65
C LEU A 84 1.31 -7.55 -32.59
N VAL A 85 0.98 -7.60 -33.88
CA VAL A 85 1.47 -6.64 -34.88
C VAL A 85 1.00 -5.22 -34.58
N THR A 86 -0.22 -5.06 -34.03
CA THR A 86 -0.73 -3.77 -33.57
C THR A 86 0.10 -3.20 -32.41
N LEU A 87 0.48 -4.04 -31.44
CA LEU A 87 1.30 -3.64 -30.30
C LEU A 87 2.72 -3.25 -30.75
N LEU A 88 3.33 -4.04 -31.64
CA LEU A 88 4.64 -3.73 -32.20
C LEU A 88 4.62 -2.41 -33.02
N ASN A 89 3.55 -2.15 -33.78
CA ASN A 89 3.36 -0.86 -34.47
C ASN A 89 3.22 0.33 -33.51
N ARG A 90 2.69 0.13 -32.29
CA ARG A 90 2.70 1.19 -31.28
C ARG A 90 4.10 1.44 -30.78
N ALA A 91 4.90 0.39 -30.65
CA ALA A 91 6.30 0.50 -30.31
C ALA A 91 7.14 1.22 -31.37
N THR A 92 6.61 1.58 -32.55
CA THR A 92 7.29 2.45 -33.53
C THR A 92 6.82 3.91 -33.50
N LYS A 93 5.84 4.28 -32.66
CA LYS A 93 5.36 5.69 -32.59
C LYS A 93 6.23 6.52 -31.66
N GLU A 94 6.53 7.76 -32.04
CA GLU A 94 7.48 8.63 -31.32
C GLU A 94 7.01 8.93 -29.87
N ASP A 95 5.71 9.12 -29.65
CA ASP A 95 5.12 9.32 -28.30
C ASP A 95 4.92 8.03 -27.48
N ALA A 96 5.36 6.86 -27.97
CA ALA A 96 5.15 5.59 -27.27
C ALA A 96 6.22 5.27 -26.21
N GLY A 97 7.07 6.24 -25.88
CA GLY A 97 8.09 6.19 -24.83
C GLY A 97 8.27 7.58 -24.23
N PHE A 98 8.08 7.68 -22.92
CA PHE A 98 8.15 8.91 -22.14
C PHE A 98 9.60 9.44 -22.13
N GLU A 99 9.90 10.58 -22.76
CA GLU A 99 11.13 11.32 -22.47
C GLU A 99 10.97 12.10 -21.17
N ALA A 100 11.94 11.98 -20.26
CA ALA A 100 12.07 12.83 -19.10
C ALA A 100 13.03 13.98 -19.41
N SER A 101 12.52 15.17 -19.74
CA SER A 101 13.02 16.47 -19.21
C SER A 101 12.45 17.68 -19.95
N GLN A 102 11.97 18.64 -19.14
CA GLN A 102 11.97 20.09 -19.38
C GLN A 102 11.49 20.61 -20.75
N ALA A 103 10.22 21.03 -20.81
CA ALA A 103 9.85 22.12 -21.72
C ALA A 103 8.62 22.89 -21.21
N THR A 104 8.88 24.13 -20.83
CA THR A 104 8.07 25.34 -21.01
C THR A 104 6.59 25.19 -21.37
N VAL A 105 5.76 25.77 -20.49
CA VAL A 105 4.37 26.17 -20.70
C VAL A 105 4.15 26.73 -22.11
N LYS A 106 3.43 25.97 -22.94
CA LYS A 106 2.55 26.53 -23.97
C LYS A 106 1.26 25.70 -23.98
N GLU A 107 0.21 26.32 -23.47
CA GLU A 107 -1.17 25.90 -23.65
C GLU A 107 -1.46 25.73 -25.14
N VAL A 108 -1.68 24.49 -25.56
CA VAL A 108 -2.58 24.18 -26.66
C VAL A 108 -3.42 23.00 -26.22
N ALA A 109 -4.71 23.27 -26.02
CA ALA A 109 -5.71 22.26 -25.74
C ALA A 109 -5.80 21.26 -26.90
N ALA A 110 -5.06 20.16 -26.80
CA ALA A 110 -5.28 18.96 -27.57
C ALA A 110 -5.83 17.90 -26.61
N LYS A 111 -6.95 17.28 -27.01
CA LYS A 111 -7.60 16.21 -26.25
C LYS A 111 -6.66 15.00 -26.15
N ASP A 112 -5.96 14.90 -25.02
CA ASP A 112 -5.21 13.70 -24.64
C ASP A 112 -6.16 12.52 -24.48
N ASN A 113 -6.09 11.58 -25.42
CA ASN A 113 -6.82 10.31 -25.40
C ASN A 113 -6.14 9.24 -24.51
N PHE A 114 -5.21 9.64 -23.63
CA PHE A 114 -4.65 8.79 -22.58
C PHE A 114 -5.50 8.91 -21.31
N SER A 115 -6.75 8.44 -21.38
CA SER A 115 -7.59 8.35 -20.18
C SER A 115 -7.07 7.20 -19.31
N THR A 116 -6.07 7.50 -18.48
CA THR A 116 -5.80 6.74 -17.25
C THR A 116 -6.99 6.96 -16.34
N LYS A 117 -8.09 6.22 -16.56
CA LYS A 117 -9.22 6.25 -15.64
C LYS A 117 -8.67 5.96 -14.26
N SER A 118 -9.02 6.82 -13.30
CA SER A 118 -8.72 6.61 -11.90
C SER A 118 -9.14 5.19 -11.52
N PRO A 119 -8.35 4.43 -10.73
CA PRO A 119 -8.71 3.08 -10.30
C PRO A 119 -9.82 3.11 -9.23
N LEU A 120 -10.70 4.10 -9.29
CA LEU A 120 -11.85 4.28 -8.43
C LEU A 120 -13.11 3.90 -9.21
N ASP A 121 -14.00 3.17 -8.55
CA ASP A 121 -15.32 2.86 -9.07
C ASP A 121 -16.24 4.10 -9.05
N ALA A 122 -17.50 3.93 -9.47
CA ALA A 122 -18.48 5.01 -9.51
C ALA A 122 -18.78 5.62 -8.13
N ASP A 123 -18.53 4.87 -7.05
CA ASP A 123 -18.74 5.28 -5.67
C ASP A 123 -17.46 5.86 -5.04
N GLY A 124 -16.35 5.90 -5.79
CA GLY A 124 -15.06 6.41 -5.32
C GLY A 124 -14.24 5.38 -4.53
N ASN A 125 -14.61 4.11 -4.53
CA ASN A 125 -13.86 3.04 -3.88
C ASN A 125 -12.78 2.48 -4.82
N PHE A 126 -11.67 2.01 -4.25
CA PHE A 126 -10.57 1.46 -5.02
C PHE A 126 -10.91 0.09 -5.64
N ASP A 127 -10.83 0.01 -6.97
CA ASP A 127 -11.05 -1.21 -7.75
C ASP A 127 -9.71 -1.77 -8.27
N PRO A 128 -9.24 -2.92 -7.75
CA PRO A 128 -7.97 -3.53 -8.15
C PRO A 128 -8.00 -4.10 -9.57
N SER A 129 -9.18 -4.29 -10.17
CA SER A 129 -9.34 -4.80 -11.53
C SER A 129 -8.99 -3.76 -12.61
N LEU A 130 -9.09 -2.47 -12.26
CA LEU A 130 -8.76 -1.34 -13.13
C LEU A 130 -7.25 -1.07 -13.21
N VAL A 131 -6.45 -1.73 -12.38
CA VAL A 131 -5.00 -1.55 -12.33
C VAL A 131 -4.32 -2.31 -13.46
N SER A 132 -3.59 -1.57 -14.31
CA SER A 132 -2.72 -2.12 -15.36
C SER A 132 -1.27 -2.20 -14.89
N GLU A 133 -0.44 -3.00 -15.57
CA GLU A 133 1.01 -3.07 -15.28
C GLU A 133 1.70 -1.70 -15.42
N VAL A 134 1.22 -0.84 -16.34
CA VAL A 134 1.76 0.51 -16.54
C VAL A 134 1.44 1.40 -15.34
N LEU A 135 0.20 1.36 -14.83
CA LEU A 135 -0.17 2.08 -13.62
C LEU A 135 0.65 1.56 -12.43
N TRP A 136 0.75 0.24 -12.29
CA TRP A 136 1.54 -0.39 -11.24
C TRP A 136 3.02 0.03 -11.28
N LEU A 137 3.65 0.03 -12.46
CA LEU A 137 5.03 0.49 -12.64
C LEU A 137 5.18 1.96 -12.23
N ARG A 138 4.24 2.83 -12.64
CA ARG A 138 4.26 4.26 -12.29
C ARG A 138 4.17 4.45 -10.78
N TRP A 139 3.31 3.72 -10.09
CA TRP A 139 3.16 3.82 -8.64
C TRP A 139 4.41 3.35 -7.91
N ARG A 140 5.01 2.23 -8.35
CA ARG A 140 6.30 1.76 -7.82
C ARG A 140 7.41 2.79 -8.02
N GLU A 141 7.44 3.48 -9.15
CA GLU A 141 8.43 4.51 -9.42
C GLU A 141 8.24 5.73 -8.51
N THR A 142 7.02 6.12 -8.19
CA THR A 142 6.78 7.17 -7.17
C THR A 142 7.31 6.75 -5.81
N VAL A 143 7.05 5.52 -5.36
CA VAL A 143 7.62 4.99 -4.10
C VAL A 143 9.15 5.02 -4.12
N ARG A 144 9.77 4.62 -5.24
CA ARG A 144 11.24 4.66 -5.43
C ARG A 144 11.78 6.08 -5.36
N ARG A 145 11.19 7.01 -6.12
CA ARG A 145 11.60 8.41 -6.21
C ARG A 145 11.61 9.12 -4.85
N HIS A 146 10.65 8.78 -3.99
CA HIS A 146 10.53 9.37 -2.66
C HIS A 146 11.18 8.54 -1.54
N ASN A 147 11.95 7.50 -1.89
CA ASN A 147 12.67 6.64 -0.96
C ASN A 147 11.77 6.02 0.15
N LEU A 148 10.54 5.64 -0.23
CA LEU A 148 9.55 5.09 0.70
C LEU A 148 9.62 3.55 0.80
N GLY A 149 10.64 2.91 0.22
CA GLY A 149 10.77 1.45 0.17
C GLY A 149 10.75 0.79 1.55
N ASN A 150 11.39 1.42 2.54
CA ASN A 150 11.48 0.91 3.92
C ASN A 150 10.21 1.11 4.75
N GLU A 151 9.22 1.88 4.26
CA GLU A 151 7.97 2.06 5.00
C GLU A 151 7.18 0.76 5.03
N ARG A 152 6.64 0.44 6.20
CA ARG A 152 5.80 -0.75 6.39
C ARG A 152 4.45 -0.53 5.71
N LEU A 153 3.99 -1.50 4.92
CA LEU A 153 2.70 -1.42 4.21
C LEU A 153 1.54 -1.11 5.16
N GLY A 154 1.50 -1.76 6.33
CA GLY A 154 0.44 -1.57 7.31
C GLY A 154 0.36 -0.13 7.86
N ARG A 155 1.47 0.61 7.86
CA ARG A 155 1.47 2.01 8.30
C ARG A 155 0.63 2.89 7.39
N LEU A 156 0.62 2.58 6.10
CA LEU A 156 -0.06 3.35 5.06
C LEU A 156 -1.38 2.73 4.60
N ALA A 157 -1.70 1.51 5.05
CA ALA A 157 -2.96 0.84 4.72
C ALA A 157 -4.18 1.65 5.21
N PRO A 158 -5.30 1.69 4.48
CA PRO A 158 -6.53 2.33 4.97
C PRO A 158 -7.05 1.71 6.26
N THR A 159 -6.93 0.38 6.38
CA THR A 159 -7.27 -0.41 7.57
C THR A 159 -6.36 -1.63 7.66
N LEU A 160 -6.06 -2.07 8.88
CA LEU A 160 -5.31 -3.29 9.15
C LEU A 160 -6.17 -4.57 9.19
N MET A 161 -7.50 -4.45 9.34
CA MET A 161 -8.43 -5.60 9.42
C MET A 161 -8.40 -6.50 8.18
N ASP A 162 -8.03 -5.92 7.04
CA ASP A 162 -8.01 -6.62 5.75
C ASP A 162 -6.69 -7.34 5.47
N LEU A 163 -5.72 -7.22 6.39
CA LEU A 163 -4.38 -7.72 6.25
C LEU A 163 -3.99 -8.61 7.44
N PRO A 164 -3.24 -9.70 7.24
CA PRO A 164 -2.57 -10.39 8.33
C PRO A 164 -1.36 -9.58 8.84
N THR A 165 -0.99 -9.79 10.10
CA THR A 165 0.12 -9.10 10.79
C THR A 165 1.48 -9.18 10.07
N VAL A 166 1.74 -10.26 9.34
CA VAL A 166 2.94 -10.41 8.50
C VAL A 166 2.96 -9.36 7.38
N ILE A 167 1.82 -9.11 6.75
CA ILE A 167 1.70 -8.11 5.69
C ILE A 167 1.77 -6.69 6.28
N TRP A 168 1.29 -6.47 7.50
CA TRP A 168 1.41 -5.15 8.16
C TRP A 168 2.87 -4.69 8.24
N ASN A 169 3.77 -5.62 8.54
CA ASN A 169 5.19 -5.35 8.74
C ASN A 169 6.04 -5.51 7.48
N THR A 170 5.45 -5.92 6.35
CA THR A 170 6.18 -6.06 5.09
C THR A 170 6.51 -4.66 4.53
N PRO A 171 7.78 -4.35 4.22
CA PRO A 171 8.15 -3.06 3.65
C PRO A 171 7.66 -2.92 2.20
N LEU A 172 7.43 -1.69 1.73
CA LEU A 172 6.97 -1.44 0.35
C LEU A 172 7.94 -2.00 -0.70
N GLU A 173 9.24 -1.97 -0.43
CA GLU A 173 10.29 -2.46 -1.34
C GLU A 173 10.10 -3.92 -1.76
N PHE A 174 9.54 -4.76 -0.87
CA PHE A 174 9.22 -6.16 -1.18
C PHE A 174 8.31 -6.24 -2.40
N TYR A 175 7.26 -5.41 -2.44
CA TYR A 175 6.31 -5.39 -3.55
C TYR A 175 6.87 -4.69 -4.79
N MET A 176 7.80 -3.75 -4.62
CA MET A 176 8.43 -3.04 -5.74
C MET A 176 9.18 -3.99 -6.69
N GLY A 177 9.71 -5.10 -6.18
CA GLY A 177 10.38 -6.14 -6.98
C GLY A 177 9.44 -6.98 -7.84
N HIS A 178 8.13 -6.88 -7.68
CA HIS A 178 7.15 -7.75 -8.34
C HIS A 178 6.32 -6.98 -9.38
N SER A 179 6.05 -7.61 -10.51
CA SER A 179 5.00 -7.22 -11.46
C SER A 179 3.60 -7.40 -10.85
N LEU A 180 2.58 -6.76 -11.42
CA LEU A 180 1.20 -6.93 -10.98
C LEU A 180 0.76 -8.41 -11.11
N ALA A 181 1.18 -9.07 -12.19
CA ALA A 181 0.93 -10.49 -12.40
C ALA A 181 1.56 -11.38 -11.32
N GLU A 182 2.77 -11.06 -10.87
CA GLU A 182 3.45 -11.79 -9.79
C GLU A 182 2.79 -11.56 -8.44
N ILE A 183 2.41 -10.32 -8.10
CA ILE A 183 1.72 -10.00 -6.84
C ILE A 183 0.41 -10.77 -6.73
N ARG A 184 -0.36 -10.85 -7.82
CA ARG A 184 -1.62 -11.61 -7.88
C ARG A 184 -1.43 -13.13 -7.73
N ARG A 185 -0.21 -13.65 -7.94
CA ARG A 185 0.13 -15.08 -7.83
C ARG A 185 0.83 -15.44 -6.53
N LEU A 186 1.14 -14.47 -5.67
CA LEU A 186 1.77 -14.72 -4.37
C LEU A 186 0.84 -15.61 -3.53
N LYS A 187 1.34 -16.78 -3.11
CA LYS A 187 0.55 -17.79 -2.37
C LYS A 187 -0.10 -17.24 -1.10
N THR A 188 0.54 -16.28 -0.46
CA THR A 188 0.07 -15.65 0.79
C THR A 188 -0.85 -14.44 0.56
N HIS A 189 -1.09 -14.04 -0.69
CA HIS A 189 -1.83 -12.83 -1.04
C HIS A 189 -3.04 -13.18 -1.90
N GLY A 190 -4.14 -13.56 -1.24
CA GLY A 190 -5.44 -13.63 -1.92
C GLY A 190 -5.92 -12.25 -2.38
N GLU A 191 -6.96 -12.21 -3.21
CA GLU A 191 -7.46 -11.00 -3.87
C GLU A 191 -7.67 -9.81 -2.92
N LYS A 192 -8.25 -10.07 -1.74
CA LYS A 192 -8.48 -9.03 -0.70
C LYS A 192 -7.18 -8.36 -0.24
N ARG A 193 -6.10 -9.13 -0.08
CA ARG A 193 -4.79 -8.63 0.36
C ARG A 193 -4.08 -7.89 -0.76
N VAL A 194 -4.17 -8.42 -1.99
CA VAL A 194 -3.66 -7.75 -3.20
C VAL A 194 -4.33 -6.40 -3.39
N ARG A 195 -5.65 -6.31 -3.22
CA ARG A 195 -6.40 -5.04 -3.27
C ARG A 195 -5.77 -3.99 -2.36
N VAL A 196 -5.54 -4.31 -1.09
CA VAL A 196 -4.96 -3.37 -0.12
C VAL A 196 -3.54 -2.97 -0.49
N VAL A 197 -2.71 -3.90 -0.98
CA VAL A 197 -1.36 -3.58 -1.46
C VAL A 197 -1.43 -2.56 -2.60
N LEU A 198 -2.26 -2.81 -3.61
CA LEU A 198 -2.41 -1.90 -4.74
C LEU A 198 -3.00 -0.55 -4.31
N GLU A 199 -3.95 -0.54 -3.39
CA GLU A 199 -4.55 0.68 -2.85
C GLU A 199 -3.52 1.55 -2.13
N VAL A 200 -2.64 0.96 -1.32
CA VAL A 200 -1.54 1.69 -0.66
C VAL A 200 -0.66 2.39 -1.69
N PHE A 201 -0.21 1.67 -2.71
CA PHE A 201 0.63 2.24 -3.76
C PHE A 201 -0.11 3.33 -4.56
N TYR A 202 -1.40 3.12 -4.84
CA TYR A 202 -2.23 4.14 -5.46
C TYR A 202 -2.31 5.41 -4.61
N ARG A 203 -2.60 5.31 -3.31
CA ARG A 203 -2.71 6.48 -2.42
C ARG A 203 -1.39 7.21 -2.26
N VAL A 204 -0.28 6.47 -2.15
CA VAL A 204 1.07 7.06 -2.14
C VAL A 204 1.32 7.81 -3.44
N HIS A 205 1.02 7.19 -4.58
CA HIS A 205 1.16 7.82 -5.88
C HIS A 205 0.28 9.07 -6.03
N GLU A 206 -1.01 8.97 -5.75
CA GLU A 206 -1.97 10.08 -5.79
C GLU A 206 -1.52 11.26 -4.92
N THR A 207 -0.94 10.98 -3.74
CA THR A 207 -0.45 12.01 -2.81
C THR A 207 0.83 12.68 -3.30
N LEU A 208 1.71 11.95 -4.00
CA LEU A 208 3.08 12.39 -4.29
C LEU A 208 3.41 12.59 -5.76
N ASP A 209 2.52 12.24 -6.70
CA ASP A 209 2.80 12.30 -8.14
C ASP A 209 3.20 13.71 -8.60
N LEU A 210 2.59 14.73 -8.03
CA LEU A 210 2.90 16.14 -8.29
C LEU A 210 4.00 16.71 -7.37
N ALA A 211 4.38 15.98 -6.32
CA ALA A 211 5.42 16.42 -5.40
C ALA A 211 6.79 16.23 -6.07
N GLN A 212 7.42 17.33 -6.48
CA GLN A 212 8.80 17.26 -6.96
C GLN A 212 9.74 16.98 -5.78
N GLY A 213 10.52 15.91 -5.87
CA GLY A 213 11.58 15.63 -4.91
C GLY A 213 12.64 16.73 -4.97
N GLN A 214 12.78 17.48 -3.88
CA GLN A 214 13.88 18.42 -3.72
C GLN A 214 15.02 17.71 -2.98
N PRO A 215 16.29 17.79 -3.43
CA PRO A 215 17.40 17.03 -2.83
C PRO A 215 17.62 17.30 -1.33
N HIS A 216 17.17 18.47 -0.85
CA HIS A 216 17.34 18.93 0.53
C HIS A 216 16.08 18.72 1.40
N LEU A 217 14.97 18.22 0.85
CA LEU A 217 13.72 18.01 1.58
C LEU A 217 13.36 16.53 1.62
N ALA A 218 12.98 16.06 2.80
CA ALA A 218 12.41 14.72 2.99
C ALA A 218 10.89 14.80 3.08
N ILE A 219 10.21 13.85 2.47
CA ILE A 219 8.76 13.64 2.62
C ILE A 219 8.55 12.40 3.47
N LEU A 220 7.69 12.50 4.49
CA LEU A 220 7.38 11.40 5.37
C LEU A 220 5.87 11.21 5.44
N LEU A 221 5.41 10.06 4.99
CA LEU A 221 4.00 9.68 5.06
C LEU A 221 3.69 9.03 6.41
N ARG A 222 2.67 9.51 7.09
CA ARG A 222 2.24 8.97 8.39
C ARG A 222 0.71 8.94 8.48
N PRO A 223 0.13 8.07 9.33
CA PRO A 223 -1.30 8.14 9.63
C PRO A 223 -1.69 9.54 10.14
N LYS A 224 -2.87 10.02 9.73
CA LYS A 224 -3.33 11.38 10.03
C LYS A 224 -3.34 11.73 11.52
N MET A 225 -3.52 10.76 12.41
CA MET A 225 -3.49 11.00 13.85
C MET A 225 -2.09 11.38 14.36
N VAL A 226 -1.02 10.89 13.71
CA VAL A 226 0.34 10.96 14.27
C VAL A 226 0.85 12.39 14.43
N PRO A 227 0.75 13.29 13.42
CA PRO A 227 1.20 14.67 13.60
C PRO A 227 0.50 15.39 14.75
N THR A 228 -0.81 15.17 14.93
CA THR A 228 -1.58 15.76 16.02
C THR A 228 -1.14 15.22 17.38
N LEU A 229 -1.03 13.90 17.51
CA LEU A 229 -0.61 13.26 18.76
C LEU A 229 0.82 13.65 19.15
N GLN A 230 1.73 13.65 18.16
CA GLN A 230 3.13 13.99 18.38
C GLN A 230 3.30 15.47 18.72
N GLY A 231 2.60 16.38 18.03
CA GLY A 231 2.61 17.81 18.33
C GLY A 231 2.17 18.07 19.76
N TRP A 232 1.00 17.57 20.14
CA TRP A 232 0.48 17.69 21.51
C TRP A 232 1.45 17.09 22.55
N GLY A 233 2.00 15.90 22.30
CA GLY A 233 2.90 15.26 23.25
C GLY A 233 4.21 16.03 23.45
N LEU A 234 4.80 16.56 22.37
CA LEU A 234 6.01 17.38 22.44
C LEU A 234 5.74 18.72 23.15
N GLU A 235 4.62 19.37 22.86
CA GLU A 235 4.20 20.58 23.57
C GLU A 235 4.08 20.33 25.07
N ARG A 236 3.49 19.20 25.48
CA ARG A 236 3.35 18.82 26.89
C ARG A 236 4.67 18.40 27.53
N LEU A 237 5.62 17.89 26.77
CA LEU A 237 6.98 17.61 27.26
C LEU A 237 7.77 18.89 27.56
N VAL A 238 7.60 19.94 26.77
CA VAL A 238 8.34 21.20 26.95
C VAL A 238 7.62 22.17 27.88
N GLY A 239 6.28 22.22 27.81
CA GLY A 239 5.46 23.18 28.57
C GLY A 239 5.40 22.91 30.07
N GLU A 240 5.18 23.95 30.87
CA GLU A 240 5.06 23.81 32.33
C GLU A 240 3.62 23.59 32.81
N THR A 241 2.64 23.72 31.91
CA THR A 241 1.23 23.54 32.22
C THR A 241 0.94 22.11 32.66
N PRO A 242 0.37 21.90 33.86
CA PRO A 242 -0.04 20.58 34.32
C PRO A 242 -0.99 19.90 33.32
N LEU A 243 -0.88 18.58 33.20
CA LEU A 243 -1.81 17.77 32.41
C LEU A 243 -3.10 17.57 33.20
N SER A 244 -4.24 17.88 32.57
CA SER A 244 -5.56 17.50 33.10
C SER A 244 -6.04 16.17 32.52
N ARG A 245 -6.97 15.50 33.22
CA ARG A 245 -7.60 14.28 32.69
C ARG A 245 -8.31 14.54 31.36
N SER A 246 -8.95 15.70 31.21
CA SER A 246 -9.63 16.08 29.97
C SER A 246 -8.66 16.21 28.80
N ASP A 247 -7.50 16.84 29.02
CA ASP A 247 -6.47 16.99 27.99
C ASP A 247 -5.99 15.63 27.46
N VAL A 248 -5.67 14.70 28.37
CA VAL A 248 -5.23 13.34 28.01
C VAL A 248 -6.34 12.58 27.29
N MET A 249 -7.59 12.72 27.74
CA MET A 249 -8.73 12.05 27.12
C MET A 249 -8.97 12.53 25.69
N GLU A 250 -9.04 13.85 25.48
CA GLU A 250 -9.41 14.46 24.21
C GLU A 250 -8.29 14.38 23.18
N HIS A 251 -7.07 14.75 23.56
CA HIS A 251 -5.98 14.89 22.60
C HIS A 251 -5.27 13.57 22.33
N LEU A 252 -5.13 12.69 23.32
CA LEU A 252 -4.44 11.41 23.18
C LEU A 252 -5.40 10.24 23.03
N THR A 253 -6.21 10.00 24.06
CA THR A 253 -6.87 8.71 24.25
C THR A 253 -7.94 8.44 23.20
N ARG A 254 -8.83 9.41 22.94
CA ARG A 254 -9.88 9.29 21.92
C ARG A 254 -9.30 9.15 20.51
N SER A 255 -8.21 9.83 20.21
CA SER A 255 -7.51 9.73 18.92
C SER A 255 -6.95 8.32 18.68
N MET A 256 -6.34 7.72 19.70
CA MET A 256 -5.84 6.34 19.61
C MET A 256 -6.98 5.33 19.49
N LEU A 257 -8.05 5.48 20.28
CA LEU A 257 -9.24 4.62 20.18
C LEU A 257 -9.91 4.71 18.81
N LYS A 258 -9.98 5.90 18.21
CA LYS A 258 -10.50 6.07 16.85
C LYS A 258 -9.69 5.27 15.83
N GLN A 259 -8.37 5.18 15.99
CA GLN A 259 -7.55 4.34 15.14
C GLN A 259 -7.81 2.84 15.37
N ILE A 260 -8.00 2.41 16.63
CA ILE A 260 -8.40 1.03 16.94
C ILE A 260 -9.73 0.66 16.29
N LEU A 261 -10.70 1.57 16.31
CA LEU A 261 -11.98 1.34 15.64
C LEU A 261 -11.80 1.04 14.14
N ILE A 262 -10.86 1.73 13.48
CA ILE A 262 -10.54 1.53 12.05
C ILE A 262 -9.78 0.22 11.82
N ASP A 263 -8.86 -0.15 12.70
CA ASP A 263 -7.90 -1.24 12.46
C ASP A 263 -8.27 -2.58 13.10
N ALA A 264 -9.16 -2.59 14.09
CA ALA A 264 -9.61 -3.77 14.81
C ALA A 264 -11.15 -3.89 14.93
N GLY A 265 -11.89 -2.84 14.57
CA GLY A 265 -13.35 -2.82 14.60
C GLY A 265 -13.94 -2.54 15.98
N GLN A 266 -15.28 -2.55 16.04
CA GLN A 266 -16.06 -2.08 17.18
C GLN A 266 -15.78 -2.86 18.48
N THR A 267 -15.67 -4.19 18.41
CA THR A 267 -15.50 -5.01 19.61
C THR A 267 -14.20 -4.69 20.35
N VAL A 268 -13.09 -4.54 19.63
CA VAL A 268 -11.79 -4.21 20.26
C VAL A 268 -11.78 -2.76 20.74
N HIS A 269 -12.39 -1.85 19.98
CA HIS A 269 -12.61 -0.47 20.42
C HIS A 269 -13.35 -0.41 21.76
N ASP A 270 -14.47 -1.11 21.90
CA ASP A 270 -15.31 -1.05 23.11
C ASP A 270 -14.60 -1.65 24.32
N LEU A 271 -13.83 -2.73 24.10
CA LEU A 271 -12.98 -3.31 25.13
C LEU A 271 -11.91 -2.31 25.58
N ALA A 272 -11.20 -1.67 24.65
CA ALA A 272 -10.20 -0.66 24.94
C ALA A 272 -10.80 0.57 25.65
N ALA A 273 -11.92 1.10 25.16
CA ALA A 273 -12.63 2.23 25.76
C ALA A 273 -13.14 1.91 27.18
N GLY A 274 -13.66 0.70 27.38
CA GLY A 274 -14.09 0.21 28.69
C GLY A 274 -12.92 0.05 29.68
N ARG A 275 -11.74 -0.43 29.21
CA ARG A 275 -10.53 -0.52 30.04
C ARG A 275 -10.04 0.85 30.50
N LEU A 276 -10.17 1.87 29.65
CA LEU A 276 -9.72 3.23 29.93
C LEU A 276 -10.77 4.10 30.65
N GLY A 277 -12.00 3.60 30.84
CA GLY A 277 -13.06 4.35 31.51
C GLY A 277 -13.48 5.62 30.75
N ILE A 278 -13.60 5.53 29.43
CA ILE A 278 -13.97 6.68 28.59
C ILE A 278 -15.43 7.10 28.77
N GLU A 279 -16.32 6.13 28.95
CA GLU A 279 -17.77 6.33 29.10
C GLU A 279 -18.27 6.01 30.51
N GLY A 280 -17.36 5.86 31.48
CA GLY A 280 -17.71 5.51 32.85
C GLY A 280 -16.51 4.99 33.64
N THR A 281 -16.78 4.22 34.69
CA THR A 281 -15.73 3.62 35.51
C THR A 281 -14.92 2.58 34.71
N PRO A 282 -13.57 2.58 34.81
CA PRO A 282 -12.73 1.56 34.18
C PRO A 282 -13.20 0.13 34.50
N GLN A 283 -13.32 -0.70 33.46
CA GLN A 283 -13.77 -2.07 33.59
C GLN A 283 -12.59 -3.03 33.74
N SER A 284 -12.73 -4.05 34.60
CA SER A 284 -11.76 -5.14 34.68
C SER A 284 -11.95 -6.14 33.53
N VAL A 285 -10.87 -6.85 33.16
CA VAL A 285 -10.91 -7.93 32.18
C VAL A 285 -11.95 -8.99 32.53
N ARG A 286 -12.11 -9.29 33.83
CA ARG A 286 -13.13 -10.24 34.33
C ARG A 286 -14.56 -9.76 34.02
N MET A 287 -14.84 -8.47 34.20
CA MET A 287 -16.16 -7.91 33.89
C MET A 287 -16.43 -7.95 32.40
N GLN A 288 -15.45 -7.56 31.57
CA GLN A 288 -15.58 -7.57 30.11
C GLN A 288 -15.78 -8.98 29.56
N ALA A 289 -15.02 -9.96 30.05
CA ALA A 289 -15.18 -11.37 29.70
C ALA A 289 -16.59 -11.89 30.00
N ARG A 290 -17.13 -11.55 31.18
CA ARG A 290 -18.51 -11.92 31.57
C ARG A 290 -19.55 -11.28 30.65
N ASN A 291 -19.39 -10.00 30.33
CA ASN A 291 -20.34 -9.26 29.50
C ASN A 291 -20.37 -9.78 28.05
N LEU A 292 -19.22 -10.18 27.49
CA LEU A 292 -19.12 -10.72 26.13
C LEU A 292 -19.32 -12.24 26.06
N GLY A 293 -19.47 -12.93 27.19
CA GLY A 293 -19.61 -14.39 27.23
C GLY A 293 -18.38 -15.15 26.76
N VAL A 294 -17.18 -14.59 26.95
CA VAL A 294 -15.89 -15.18 26.54
C VAL A 294 -14.95 -15.38 27.73
N THR A 295 -13.83 -16.09 27.51
CA THR A 295 -12.80 -16.26 28.55
C THR A 295 -11.95 -15.01 28.72
N ARG A 296 -11.30 -14.84 29.88
CA ARG A 296 -10.34 -13.75 30.13
C ARG A 296 -9.18 -13.77 29.13
N ALA A 297 -8.66 -14.95 28.83
CA ALA A 297 -7.61 -15.15 27.82
C ALA A 297 -8.01 -14.59 26.46
N ARG A 298 -9.29 -14.73 26.07
CA ARG A 298 -9.79 -14.15 24.82
C ARG A 298 -9.79 -12.62 24.85
N ILE A 299 -10.12 -12.01 26.00
CA ILE A 299 -10.04 -10.56 26.15
C ILE A 299 -8.60 -10.07 26.04
N TYR A 300 -7.64 -10.72 26.72
CA TYR A 300 -6.22 -10.35 26.60
C TYR A 300 -5.72 -10.44 25.16
N GLN A 301 -6.08 -11.51 24.43
CA GLN A 301 -5.73 -11.63 23.00
C GLN A 301 -6.26 -10.46 22.16
N LEU A 302 -7.50 -10.02 22.41
CA LEU A 302 -8.10 -8.90 21.68
C LEU A 302 -7.46 -7.56 22.08
N LEU A 303 -7.07 -7.39 23.35
CA LEU A 303 -6.37 -6.19 23.80
C LEU A 303 -4.91 -6.14 23.29
N GLU A 304 -4.25 -7.30 23.13
CA GLU A 304 -2.91 -7.40 22.53
C GLU A 304 -2.90 -6.86 21.08
N ASP A 305 -4.03 -6.92 20.37
CA ASP A 305 -4.15 -6.34 19.03
C ASP A 305 -3.98 -4.82 19.05
N CYS A 306 -4.36 -4.12 20.12
CA CYS A 306 -4.11 -2.68 20.29
C CYS A 306 -2.61 -2.37 20.22
N GLN A 307 -1.78 -3.15 20.92
CA GLN A 307 -0.33 -3.00 20.93
C GLN A 307 0.27 -3.29 19.55
N LYS A 308 -0.14 -4.40 18.92
CA LYS A 308 0.32 -4.78 17.57
C LYS A 308 0.00 -3.68 16.55
N ILE A 309 -1.21 -3.12 16.60
CA ILE A 309 -1.65 -2.03 15.71
C ILE A 309 -0.79 -0.79 15.93
N MET A 310 -0.61 -0.35 17.18
CA MET A 310 0.15 0.87 17.47
C MET A 310 1.64 0.73 17.15
N SER A 311 2.21 -0.47 17.29
CA SER A 311 3.59 -0.76 16.86
C SER A 311 3.85 -0.56 15.36
N VAL A 312 2.78 -0.55 14.53
CA VAL A 312 2.85 -0.32 13.09
C VAL A 312 2.40 1.10 12.74
N ARG A 313 1.31 1.58 13.34
CA ARG A 313 0.73 2.90 13.03
C ARG A 313 1.57 4.05 13.59
N TRP A 314 2.05 3.92 14.83
CA TRP A 314 2.77 4.98 15.52
C TRP A 314 3.87 4.43 16.45
N PRO A 315 4.90 3.78 15.91
CA PRO A 315 6.00 3.24 16.73
C PRO A 315 6.70 4.31 17.57
N GLU A 316 6.75 5.56 17.09
CA GLU A 316 7.37 6.68 17.81
C GLU A 316 6.55 7.14 19.03
N GLY A 317 5.29 6.68 19.16
CA GLY A 317 4.44 7.03 20.30
C GLY A 317 4.94 6.46 21.61
N ARG A 318 5.55 5.27 21.59
CA ARG A 318 6.09 4.62 22.80
C ARG A 318 7.09 5.51 23.57
N PRO A 319 8.24 5.91 22.99
CA PRO A 319 9.21 6.72 23.72
C PRO A 319 8.67 8.11 24.10
N LEU A 320 7.73 8.66 23.32
CA LEU A 320 7.08 9.93 23.63
C LEU A 320 6.20 9.83 24.89
N LEU A 321 5.35 8.79 24.97
CA LEU A 321 4.47 8.57 26.10
C LEU A 321 5.25 8.14 27.35
N GLU A 322 6.30 7.33 27.21
CA GLU A 322 7.21 7.00 28.31
C GLU A 322 7.86 8.27 28.90
N SER A 323 8.31 9.20 28.05
CA SER A 323 8.89 10.47 28.48
C SER A 323 7.85 11.35 29.18
N LEU A 324 6.60 11.36 28.69
CA LEU A 324 5.51 12.12 29.31
C LEU A 324 5.14 11.56 30.68
N CYS A 325 5.00 10.24 30.82
CA CYS A 325 4.73 9.61 32.12
C CYS A 325 5.80 10.00 33.14
N ARG A 326 7.09 9.87 32.77
CA ARG A 326 8.22 10.22 33.64
C ARG A 326 8.18 11.68 34.09
N LYS A 327 7.89 12.60 33.17
CA LYS A 327 7.78 14.02 33.50
C LYS A 327 6.67 14.30 34.52
N VAL A 328 5.52 13.62 34.37
CA VAL A 328 4.38 13.78 35.29
C VAL A 328 4.67 13.14 36.65
N GLU A 329 5.41 12.03 36.69
CA GLU A 329 5.89 11.42 37.95
C GLU A 329 6.81 12.35 38.74
N GLU A 330 7.74 13.03 38.07
CA GLU A 330 8.67 13.98 38.70
C GLU A 330 7.98 15.26 39.21
N LYS A 331 6.87 15.65 38.58
CA LYS A 331 6.07 16.82 38.93
C LYS A 331 4.62 16.38 39.12
N PRO A 332 4.29 15.73 40.26
CA PRO A 332 2.97 15.18 40.48
C PRO A 332 1.93 16.29 40.38
N GLY A 333 1.11 16.20 39.33
CA GLY A 333 -0.04 17.06 39.08
C GLY A 333 -1.33 16.37 39.50
N GLU A 334 -2.36 16.49 38.66
CA GLU A 334 -3.65 15.82 38.84
C GLU A 334 -3.48 14.29 38.71
N SER A 335 -3.76 13.56 39.80
CA SER A 335 -3.57 12.10 39.86
C SER A 335 -4.37 11.35 38.78
N GLU A 336 -5.59 11.82 38.46
CA GLU A 336 -6.44 11.19 37.45
C GLU A 336 -5.88 11.32 36.02
N ALA A 337 -5.21 12.44 35.72
CA ALA A 337 -4.57 12.66 34.43
C ALA A 337 -3.41 11.68 34.22
N PHE A 338 -2.59 11.50 35.26
CA PHE A 338 -1.49 10.54 35.26
C PHE A 338 -1.99 9.10 35.11
N GLN A 339 -3.03 8.72 35.87
CA GLN A 339 -3.62 7.37 35.79
C GLN A 339 -4.14 7.07 34.39
N LEU A 340 -4.85 8.01 33.75
CA LEU A 340 -5.34 7.83 32.39
C LEU A 340 -4.19 7.76 31.37
N LEU A 341 -3.17 8.60 31.52
CA LEU A 341 -1.99 8.61 30.66
C LEU A 341 -1.23 7.28 30.74
N ALA A 342 -0.95 6.80 31.95
CA ALA A 342 -0.29 5.52 32.20
C ALA A 342 -1.13 4.35 31.65
N ALA A 343 -2.42 4.30 31.97
CA ALA A 343 -3.31 3.25 31.45
C ALA A 343 -3.41 3.25 29.92
N THR A 344 -3.40 4.43 29.29
CA THR A 344 -3.38 4.58 27.83
C THR A 344 -2.07 4.07 27.25
N ARG A 345 -0.92 4.47 27.82
CA ARG A 345 0.39 3.98 27.41
C ARG A 345 0.44 2.45 27.50
N ASP A 346 0.03 1.88 28.63
CA ASP A 346 0.15 0.44 28.89
C ASP A 346 -0.75 -0.37 27.94
N LEU A 347 -1.99 0.09 27.72
CA LEU A 347 -2.89 -0.58 26.78
C LEU A 347 -2.34 -0.63 25.35
N PHE A 348 -1.63 0.42 24.92
CA PHE A 348 -1.20 0.57 23.53
C PHE A 348 0.26 0.24 23.27
N TYR A 349 1.11 0.19 24.30
CA TYR A 349 2.56 0.02 24.15
C TYR A 349 3.23 -0.84 25.24
N ALA A 350 2.50 -1.40 26.21
CA ALA A 350 3.12 -2.30 27.19
C ALA A 350 3.84 -3.45 26.50
N THR A 351 4.96 -3.85 27.09
CA THR A 351 5.72 -5.02 26.65
C THR A 351 5.40 -6.22 27.53
N LYS A 352 5.40 -7.44 26.99
CA LYS A 352 5.13 -8.69 27.74
C LYS A 352 5.92 -8.84 29.06
N ALA A 353 7.11 -8.26 29.17
CA ALA A 353 7.90 -8.26 30.40
C ALA A 353 7.22 -7.50 31.55
N GLU A 354 6.50 -6.41 31.26
CA GLU A 354 5.75 -5.63 32.26
C GLU A 354 4.42 -6.29 32.66
N GLU A 355 3.89 -7.18 31.81
CA GLU A 355 2.68 -7.97 32.11
C GLU A 355 2.96 -9.18 33.01
N GLU A 356 4.15 -9.79 32.90
CA GLU A 356 4.61 -10.86 33.83
C GLU A 356 4.87 -10.28 35.23
N ASP A 357 5.58 -9.15 35.33
CA ASP A 357 5.82 -8.48 36.62
C ASP A 357 4.51 -7.98 37.27
N ALA A 358 3.55 -7.46 36.49
CA ALA A 358 2.25 -7.03 37.02
C ALA A 358 1.32 -8.19 37.40
N ALA A 359 1.43 -9.35 36.73
CA ALA A 359 0.70 -10.55 37.10
C ALA A 359 1.24 -11.12 38.43
N ASP A 360 2.56 -11.10 38.62
CA ASP A 360 3.24 -11.56 39.83
C ASP A 360 2.97 -10.61 41.02
N GLU A 361 2.91 -9.29 40.81
CA GLU A 361 2.54 -8.32 41.87
C GLU A 361 1.06 -8.43 42.31
N ILE A 362 0.15 -8.78 41.40
CA ILE A 362 -1.26 -9.00 41.73
C ILE A 362 -1.45 -10.34 42.47
N GLU A 363 -0.71 -11.39 42.11
CA GLU A 363 -0.71 -12.65 42.88
C GLU A 363 -0.04 -12.50 44.25
N ALA A 364 1.01 -11.69 44.37
CA ALA A 364 1.69 -11.43 45.64
C ALA A 364 0.88 -10.53 46.60
N SER A 365 -0.07 -9.73 46.10
CA SER A 365 -0.95 -8.88 46.90
C SER A 365 -2.31 -9.50 47.23
N THR A 366 -2.58 -10.70 46.70
CA THR A 366 -3.80 -11.48 46.99
C THR A 366 -3.54 -12.75 47.80
N ASN A 367 -2.28 -13.01 48.18
CA ASN A 367 -1.87 -13.95 49.22
C ASN A 367 -1.36 -13.21 50.46
#